data_AF-A0A969G4S1-F1
#
_entry.id   AF-A0A969G4S1-F1
#
_cell.length_a   1.000
_cell.length_b   1.000
_cell.length_c   1.000
_cell.angle_alpha   90.00
_cell.angle_beta   90.00
_cell.angle_gamma   90.00
#
_symmetry.space_group_name_H-M   'P 1'
#
loop_
_entity.id
_entity.type
_entity.pdbx_description
1 polymer ?
#
loop_
_entity_poly.entity_id
_entity_poly.type
_entity_poly.pdbx_seq_one_letter_code
_entity_poly.pdbx_strand_id
1 'polypeptide(L)'
;MTRQQHLSWQYLLVLVGLCPSLNPAIAAVPDFTSTDDSLDSGISQSGLPKQDRGQPGSTIGGGTFNLPETDRGQPESTQGAGKRGGCIPQSDKGLFRVVLPVAGDPSLAIADTISAAPSLWGYVPENDGIVKAEFKLYERNNPNVDVYSLVIEDLSDKSGLLQVTLPNNTLAANTEYFWDLTFICKGDDRSVDPYVIGSMTRQNIYQLSIRNEAAVIDSLVAILKGQNSYLTLDAAETSRLAIALESSGNLPMVEARLRDHLIALQNDYAKLNQSILKLNQNPNINMAELSLLKAQRSDMLLELAQLSAFFDLWGDVANFLAMGRADNPAEWNVLLESLFPQDDPTTDEKEDRLLRLLQTAPDL
;
A
#
# COMPACT_ATOMS: atom_id res chain seq x y z
N MET A 1 -27.29 9.04 -9.04
CA MET A 1 -25.98 9.63 -8.69
C MET A 1 -25.52 9.00 -7.40
N THR A 2 -24.62 8.05 -7.53
CA THR A 2 -24.23 7.06 -6.53
C THR A 2 -23.21 7.63 -5.56
N ARG A 3 -23.52 7.52 -4.26
CA ARG A 3 -22.62 7.75 -3.13
C ARG A 3 -21.45 6.77 -3.23
N GLN A 4 -20.24 7.29 -3.45
CA GLN A 4 -19.01 6.57 -3.16
C GLN A 4 -18.95 6.33 -1.65
N GLN A 5 -19.02 5.06 -1.24
CA GLN A 5 -18.53 4.64 0.07
C GLN A 5 -17.01 4.72 0.01
N HIS A 6 -16.46 5.87 0.40
CA HIS A 6 -15.08 5.92 0.84
C HIS A 6 -15.02 5.11 2.14
N LEU A 7 -14.49 3.88 2.06
CA LEU A 7 -13.91 3.24 3.23
C LEU A 7 -12.85 4.20 3.76
N SER A 8 -13.23 4.85 4.85
CA SER A 8 -12.49 5.93 5.45
C SER A 8 -11.28 5.35 6.17
N TRP A 9 -10.09 5.80 5.78
CA TRP A 9 -8.80 5.66 6.49
C TRP A 9 -8.88 5.88 8.02
N GLN A 10 -9.98 6.46 8.52
CA GLN A 10 -10.32 6.56 9.95
C GLN A 10 -10.36 5.20 10.67
N TYR A 11 -10.67 4.08 10.00
CA TYR A 11 -10.59 2.75 10.63
C TYR A 11 -9.15 2.34 10.97
N LEU A 12 -8.15 2.85 10.24
CA LEU A 12 -6.75 2.53 10.48
C LEU A 12 -6.21 3.22 11.75
N LEU A 13 -6.70 4.41 12.06
CA LEU A 13 -6.38 5.11 13.33
C LEU A 13 -7.05 4.46 14.54
N VAL A 14 -8.19 3.78 14.34
CA VAL A 14 -8.84 2.95 15.37
C VAL A 14 -8.10 1.62 15.53
N LEU A 15 -7.59 1.04 14.43
CA LEU A 15 -6.92 -0.27 14.43
C LEU A 15 -5.46 -0.23 14.93
N VAL A 16 -4.74 0.89 14.75
CA VAL A 16 -3.39 1.08 15.34
C VAL A 16 -3.46 1.45 16.84
N GLY A 17 -4.67 1.52 17.41
CA GLY A 17 -4.94 1.21 18.81
C GLY A 17 -5.42 -0.24 18.94
N LEU A 18 -4.49 -1.19 18.85
CA LEU A 18 -4.69 -2.64 18.69
C LEU A 18 -5.46 -3.40 19.80
N CYS A 19 -6.80 -3.49 19.71
CA CYS A 19 -7.63 -4.64 20.18
C CYS A 19 -9.09 -4.60 19.65
N PRO A 20 -9.76 -5.76 19.48
CA PRO A 20 -11.09 -5.88 18.88
C PRO A 20 -12.18 -5.73 19.94
N SER A 21 -12.74 -4.54 20.08
CA SER A 21 -14.06 -4.41 20.71
C SER A 21 -14.85 -3.25 20.10
N LEU A 22 -15.39 -3.50 18.90
CA LEU A 22 -16.55 -2.75 18.44
C LEU A 22 -17.68 -3.73 18.07
N ASN A 23 -18.82 -3.42 18.68
CA ASN A 23 -20.05 -4.17 18.77
C ASN A 23 -20.80 -4.15 17.41
N PRO A 24 -21.27 -5.29 16.87
CA PRO A 24 -22.01 -5.32 15.61
C PRO A 24 -23.44 -4.82 15.84
N ALA A 25 -23.66 -3.51 15.83
CA ALA A 25 -25.00 -2.95 15.99
C ALA A 25 -25.32 -1.89 14.92
N ILE A 26 -24.85 -2.06 13.69
CA ILE A 26 -25.45 -1.41 12.50
C ILE A 26 -25.38 -2.41 11.33
N ALA A 27 -26.18 -3.47 11.44
CA ALA A 27 -26.51 -4.35 10.31
C ALA A 27 -28.03 -4.51 10.28
N ALA A 28 -28.70 -3.55 9.65
CA ALA A 28 -30.07 -3.70 9.18
C ALA A 28 -30.19 -2.95 7.85
N VAL A 29 -29.87 -3.66 6.77
CA VAL A 29 -30.23 -3.25 5.42
C VAL A 29 -31.66 -3.74 5.19
N PRO A 30 -32.63 -2.88 4.82
CA PRO A 30 -33.93 -3.36 4.41
C PRO A 30 -33.82 -4.02 3.03
N ASP A 31 -34.39 -5.22 2.99
CA ASP A 31 -34.67 -6.05 1.83
C ASP A 31 -35.51 -5.27 0.80
N PHE A 32 -35.03 -5.15 -0.43
CA PHE A 32 -35.80 -4.60 -1.56
C PHE A 32 -36.18 -5.74 -2.49
N THR A 33 -37.32 -6.37 -2.18
CA THR A 33 -38.07 -7.15 -3.16
C THR A 33 -38.58 -6.22 -4.25
N SER A 34 -38.29 -6.58 -5.50
CA SER A 34 -38.81 -5.96 -6.71
C SER A 34 -40.33 -6.03 -6.78
N THR A 35 -40.98 -4.90 -7.02
CA THR A 35 -42.28 -4.87 -7.69
C THR A 35 -42.21 -3.89 -8.84
N ASP A 36 -42.36 -4.45 -10.05
CA ASP A 36 -42.82 -3.75 -11.24
C ASP A 36 -44.03 -2.87 -10.92
N ASP A 37 -44.07 -1.66 -11.45
CA ASP A 37 -45.29 -1.24 -12.15
C ASP A 37 -45.04 -0.18 -13.21
N SER A 38 -45.72 -0.41 -14.33
CA SER A 38 -45.75 0.38 -15.55
C SER A 38 -46.49 1.72 -15.40
N LEU A 39 -46.11 2.74 -16.19
CA LEU A 39 -46.98 3.44 -17.17
C LEU A 39 -46.37 4.78 -17.63
N ASP A 40 -46.11 4.83 -18.93
CA ASP A 40 -46.55 5.84 -19.91
C ASP A 40 -46.22 7.34 -19.70
N SER A 41 -45.40 7.91 -20.60
CA SER A 41 -45.90 8.74 -21.71
C SER A 41 -44.82 9.63 -22.34
N GLY A 42 -44.70 9.53 -23.66
CA GLY A 42 -44.43 10.60 -24.64
C GLY A 42 -43.20 11.50 -24.48
N ILE A 43 -42.33 11.51 -25.51
CA ILE A 43 -42.23 12.63 -26.47
C ILE A 43 -41.15 12.34 -27.54
N SER A 44 -41.65 12.34 -28.77
CA SER A 44 -41.11 12.88 -30.03
C SER A 44 -39.64 12.71 -30.43
N GLN A 45 -39.51 11.99 -31.55
CA GLN A 45 -38.32 11.81 -32.37
C GLN A 45 -37.95 13.06 -33.20
N SER A 46 -36.65 13.33 -33.29
CA SER A 46 -35.93 13.86 -34.45
C SER A 46 -34.59 13.10 -34.44
N GLY A 47 -34.13 12.42 -35.49
CA GLY A 47 -34.16 12.71 -36.91
C GLY A 47 -32.70 12.74 -37.38
N LEU A 48 -32.03 11.58 -37.44
CA LEU A 48 -30.67 11.44 -38.00
C LEU A 48 -30.71 10.56 -39.26
N PRO A 49 -29.94 10.92 -40.31
CA PRO A 49 -30.03 10.28 -41.62
C PRO A 49 -29.42 8.87 -41.62
N LYS A 50 -30.14 7.93 -42.24
CA LYS A 50 -29.67 6.58 -42.57
C LYS A 50 -28.54 6.68 -43.62
N GLN A 51 -27.38 6.11 -43.31
CA GLN A 51 -26.36 5.80 -44.31
C GLN A 51 -26.84 4.66 -45.19
N ASP A 52 -26.88 4.92 -46.50
CA ASP A 52 -27.14 3.96 -47.55
C ASP A 52 -26.02 2.90 -47.59
N ARG A 53 -26.40 1.63 -47.36
CA ARG A 53 -25.52 0.48 -47.62
C ARG A 53 -25.57 0.18 -49.11
N GLY A 54 -24.50 0.48 -49.82
CA GLY A 54 -24.32 0.12 -51.23
C GLY A 54 -24.49 -1.39 -51.47
N GLN A 55 -25.29 -1.72 -52.48
CA GLN A 55 -25.40 -3.05 -53.07
C GLN A 55 -24.07 -3.45 -53.74
N PRO A 56 -23.54 -4.65 -53.49
CA PRO A 56 -22.49 -5.20 -54.35
C PRO A 56 -23.09 -5.59 -55.71
N GLY A 57 -22.47 -5.04 -56.77
CA GLY A 57 -22.86 -5.24 -58.16
C GLY A 57 -22.71 -6.68 -58.65
N SER A 58 -23.50 -7.01 -59.66
CA SER A 58 -23.53 -8.31 -60.34
C SER A 58 -22.16 -8.69 -60.92
N THR A 59 -21.66 -9.87 -60.57
CA THR A 59 -20.53 -10.48 -61.27
C THR A 59 -21.02 -11.15 -62.54
N ILE A 60 -20.54 -10.66 -63.69
CA ILE A 60 -20.67 -11.28 -65.01
C ILE A 60 -19.41 -12.11 -65.25
N GLY A 61 -19.57 -13.33 -65.79
CA GLY A 61 -18.52 -14.01 -66.55
C GLY A 61 -17.96 -15.28 -65.91
N GLY A 62 -18.53 -16.42 -66.32
CA GLY A 62 -17.97 -17.74 -66.07
C GLY A 62 -16.65 -17.95 -66.82
N GLY A 63 -15.66 -18.46 -66.09
CA GLY A 63 -14.46 -19.09 -66.61
C GLY A 63 -14.03 -20.14 -65.60
N THR A 64 -14.39 -21.40 -65.83
CA THR A 64 -13.95 -22.55 -65.03
C THR A 64 -12.46 -22.75 -65.24
N PHE A 65 -11.66 -22.23 -64.31
CA PHE A 65 -10.24 -22.57 -64.17
C PHE A 65 -10.14 -23.74 -63.19
N ASN A 66 -10.05 -24.97 -63.72
CA ASN A 66 -9.78 -26.17 -62.92
C ASN A 66 -8.32 -26.14 -62.45
N LEU A 67 -8.10 -25.63 -61.24
CA LEU A 67 -6.86 -25.89 -60.51
C LEU A 67 -6.91 -27.33 -59.98
N PRO A 68 -5.84 -28.13 -60.11
CA PRO A 68 -5.79 -29.44 -59.51
C PRO A 68 -5.94 -29.32 -57.98
N GLU A 69 -6.89 -30.08 -57.43
CA GLU A 69 -7.00 -30.35 -55.98
C GLU A 69 -5.71 -31.03 -55.54
N THR A 70 -4.75 -30.21 -55.12
CA THR A 70 -3.67 -30.67 -54.28
C THR A 70 -4.26 -30.80 -52.90
N ASP A 71 -4.29 -32.05 -52.41
CA ASP A 71 -4.59 -32.40 -51.03
C ASP A 71 -3.61 -31.64 -50.12
N ARG A 72 -3.98 -30.42 -49.76
CA ARG A 72 -3.28 -29.62 -48.76
C ARG A 72 -3.72 -30.20 -47.44
N GLY A 73 -3.04 -31.28 -47.06
CA GLY A 73 -3.24 -31.96 -45.78
C GLY A 73 -3.52 -30.96 -44.68
N GLN A 74 -4.49 -31.31 -43.83
CA GLN A 74 -4.93 -30.49 -42.71
C GLN A 74 -3.71 -29.86 -42.02
N PRO A 75 -3.61 -28.52 -41.95
CA PRO A 75 -2.43 -27.90 -41.36
C PRO A 75 -2.26 -28.48 -39.96
N GLU A 76 -1.05 -28.96 -39.66
CA GLU A 76 -0.71 -29.33 -38.28
C GLU A 76 -1.15 -28.16 -37.40
N SER A 77 -1.90 -28.48 -36.34
CA SER A 77 -2.25 -27.54 -35.29
C SER A 77 -0.94 -26.93 -34.78
N THR A 78 -0.52 -25.80 -35.34
CA THR A 78 0.51 -25.00 -34.73
C THR A 78 -0.06 -24.62 -33.37
N GLN A 79 0.69 -24.92 -32.32
CA GLN A 79 0.42 -24.50 -30.95
C GLN A 79 0.62 -22.97 -30.86
N GLY A 80 -0.09 -22.23 -31.70
CA GLY A 80 -0.12 -20.77 -31.80
C GLY A 80 -1.22 -20.19 -30.93
N ALA A 81 -1.43 -20.76 -29.74
CA ALA A 81 -2.01 -19.99 -28.66
C ALA A 81 -0.86 -19.19 -28.09
N GLY A 82 -0.62 -17.98 -28.63
CA GLY A 82 0.35 -17.05 -28.05
C GLY A 82 0.05 -16.94 -26.57
N LYS A 83 0.89 -17.56 -25.72
CA LYS A 83 0.89 -17.30 -24.30
C LYS A 83 1.12 -15.79 -24.21
N ARG A 84 0.08 -15.04 -23.82
CA ARG A 84 0.22 -13.65 -23.40
C ARG A 84 0.99 -13.70 -22.08
N GLY A 85 2.30 -13.95 -22.19
CA GLY A 85 3.18 -14.28 -21.10
C GLY A 85 3.56 -13.00 -20.37
N GLY A 86 3.28 -12.95 -19.07
CA GLY A 86 4.06 -12.19 -18.12
C GLY A 86 4.84 -13.19 -17.25
N CYS A 87 5.90 -12.73 -16.58
CA CYS A 87 6.66 -13.53 -15.61
C CYS A 87 5.92 -13.77 -14.28
N ILE A 88 4.70 -13.23 -14.16
CA ILE A 88 3.79 -13.50 -13.05
C ILE A 88 2.51 -14.07 -13.67
N PRO A 89 2.03 -15.24 -13.19
CA PRO A 89 0.72 -15.75 -13.56
C PRO A 89 -0.36 -14.68 -13.41
N GLN A 90 -1.30 -14.59 -14.35
CA GLN A 90 -2.36 -13.57 -14.29
C GLN A 90 -3.18 -13.66 -12.98
N SER A 91 -3.29 -14.85 -12.40
CA SER A 91 -3.91 -15.07 -11.09
C SER A 91 -3.20 -14.34 -9.95
N ASP A 92 -1.88 -14.15 -10.09
CA ASP A 92 -0.95 -13.76 -9.02
C ASP A 92 -0.47 -12.31 -9.20
N LYS A 93 -0.81 -11.65 -10.32
CA LYS A 93 -0.56 -10.20 -10.49
C LYS A 93 -1.18 -9.34 -9.38
N GLY A 94 -2.31 -9.79 -8.82
CA GLY A 94 -2.94 -9.13 -7.68
C GLY A 94 -2.14 -9.25 -6.37
N LEU A 95 -1.20 -10.18 -6.28
CA LEU A 95 -0.32 -10.34 -5.12
C LEU A 95 0.81 -9.31 -5.11
N PHE A 96 1.08 -8.64 -6.23
CA PHE A 96 2.06 -7.57 -6.26
C PHE A 96 1.50 -6.32 -5.57
N ARG A 97 2.05 -5.99 -4.41
CA ARG A 97 1.63 -4.89 -3.56
C ARG A 97 2.81 -4.28 -2.83
N VAL A 98 2.71 -2.97 -2.60
CA VAL A 98 3.51 -2.28 -1.58
C VAL A 98 2.77 -2.32 -0.25
N VAL A 99 3.51 -2.35 0.85
CA VAL A 99 2.96 -2.27 2.20
C VAL A 99 2.72 -0.80 2.54
N LEU A 100 1.82 -0.18 1.78
CA LEU A 100 1.49 1.23 1.90
C LEU A 100 0.01 1.45 1.62
N PRO A 101 -0.56 2.52 2.19
CA PRO A 101 -1.91 2.96 1.88
C PRO A 101 -2.11 3.31 0.41
N VAL A 102 -3.29 3.04 -0.15
CA VAL A 102 -3.72 3.57 -1.45
C VAL A 102 -4.82 4.60 -1.27
N ALA A 103 -4.71 5.77 -1.90
CA ALA A 103 -5.62 6.90 -1.69
C ALA A 103 -6.44 7.24 -2.94
N GLY A 104 -7.73 6.90 -2.89
CA GLY A 104 -8.73 7.27 -3.91
C GLY A 104 -8.56 6.53 -5.23
N ASP A 105 -7.38 6.64 -5.85
CA ASP A 105 -6.93 5.79 -6.94
C ASP A 105 -6.29 4.52 -6.36
N PRO A 106 -6.85 3.33 -6.60
CA PRO A 106 -6.32 2.06 -6.08
C PRO A 106 -4.90 1.75 -6.60
N SER A 107 -4.40 2.51 -7.57
CA SER A 107 -3.04 2.35 -8.11
C SER A 107 -2.00 3.29 -7.50
N LEU A 108 -2.39 4.30 -6.69
CA LEU A 108 -1.46 5.30 -6.16
C LEU A 108 -1.25 5.13 -4.65
N ALA A 109 -0.11 4.54 -4.30
CA ALA A 109 0.30 4.40 -2.90
C ALA A 109 0.82 5.71 -2.29
N ILE A 110 0.57 5.98 -1.02
CA ILE A 110 1.09 7.15 -0.28
C ILE A 110 2.18 6.72 0.70
N ALA A 111 3.37 7.33 0.59
CA ALA A 111 4.52 7.05 1.44
C ALA A 111 5.06 8.28 2.18
N ASP A 112 4.17 9.15 2.67
CA ASP A 112 4.59 10.35 3.41
C ASP A 112 5.44 9.99 4.64
N THR A 113 6.49 10.78 4.86
CA THR A 113 7.56 10.46 5.81
C THR A 113 8.23 11.71 6.34
N ILE A 114 8.80 11.66 7.53
CA ILE A 114 9.73 12.70 8.03
C ILE A 114 11.20 12.27 7.91
N SER A 115 11.45 11.01 7.54
CA SER A 115 12.79 10.47 7.36
C SER A 115 13.49 11.12 6.18
N ALA A 116 14.79 11.40 6.36
CA ALA A 116 15.66 11.85 5.28
C ALA A 116 16.18 10.68 4.41
N ALA A 117 16.01 9.44 4.90
CA ALA A 117 16.39 8.19 4.25
C ALA A 117 15.26 7.15 4.45
N PRO A 118 14.07 7.36 3.87
CA PRO A 118 12.94 6.45 4.07
C PRO A 118 13.20 5.10 3.40
N SER A 119 12.52 4.08 3.91
CA SER A 119 12.48 2.76 3.29
C SER A 119 11.05 2.43 2.88
N LEU A 120 10.90 1.86 1.70
CA LEU A 120 9.63 1.33 1.20
C LEU A 120 9.69 -0.19 1.22
N TRP A 121 8.55 -0.82 1.49
CA TRP A 121 8.42 -2.27 1.58
C TRP A 121 7.42 -2.76 0.55
N GLY A 122 7.79 -3.77 -0.23
CA GLY A 122 6.92 -4.40 -1.21
C GLY A 122 7.03 -5.92 -1.16
N TYR A 123 6.03 -6.62 -1.68
CA TYR A 123 6.03 -8.07 -1.74
C TYR A 123 6.41 -8.57 -3.14
N VAL A 124 7.41 -9.45 -3.19
CA VAL A 124 7.76 -10.23 -4.38
C VAL A 124 7.08 -11.59 -4.25
N PRO A 125 6.08 -11.91 -5.09
CA PRO A 125 5.48 -13.24 -5.10
C PRO A 125 6.47 -14.29 -5.62
N GLU A 126 6.16 -15.55 -5.35
CA GLU A 126 6.79 -16.67 -6.05
C GLU A 126 6.64 -16.45 -7.57
N ASN A 127 7.76 -16.54 -8.29
CA ASN A 127 7.84 -16.19 -9.69
C ASN A 127 8.83 -17.11 -10.42
N ASP A 128 8.59 -17.35 -11.70
CA ASP A 128 9.40 -18.21 -12.57
C ASP A 128 10.12 -17.41 -13.68
N GLY A 129 10.15 -16.09 -13.56
CA GLY A 129 10.68 -15.23 -14.61
C GLY A 129 10.96 -13.79 -14.24
N ILE A 130 10.84 -13.35 -12.98
CA ILE A 130 11.34 -12.02 -12.61
C ILE A 130 12.86 -12.14 -12.52
N VAL A 131 13.58 -11.23 -13.20
CA VAL A 131 15.05 -11.24 -13.20
C VAL A 131 15.58 -10.18 -12.25
N LYS A 132 14.93 -9.02 -12.22
CA LYS A 132 15.34 -7.85 -11.43
C LYS A 132 14.17 -6.92 -11.15
N ALA A 133 14.36 -5.96 -10.26
CA ALA A 133 13.45 -4.84 -10.05
C ALA A 133 14.15 -3.52 -10.38
N GLU A 134 13.38 -2.55 -10.87
CA GLU A 134 13.81 -1.18 -11.09
C GLU A 134 12.92 -0.29 -10.22
N PHE A 135 13.53 0.47 -9.32
CA PHE A 135 12.88 1.54 -8.58
C PHE A 135 13.33 2.88 -9.14
N LYS A 136 12.37 3.76 -9.40
CA LYS A 136 12.62 5.12 -9.87
C LYS A 136 11.86 6.11 -9.01
N LEU A 137 12.50 7.25 -8.80
CA LEU A 137 11.95 8.37 -8.06
C LEU A 137 12.17 9.64 -8.88
N TYR A 138 11.12 10.42 -9.05
CA TYR A 138 11.16 11.68 -9.80
C TYR A 138 10.31 12.74 -9.11
N GLU A 139 10.68 14.01 -9.27
CA GLU A 139 9.88 15.13 -8.73
C GLU A 139 8.58 15.25 -9.52
N ARG A 140 7.46 15.51 -8.83
CA ARG A 140 6.15 15.70 -9.50
C ARG A 140 6.19 16.76 -10.60
N ASN A 141 6.95 17.82 -10.39
CA ASN A 141 7.06 18.95 -11.32
C ASN A 141 8.05 18.70 -12.47
N ASN A 142 8.85 17.63 -12.40
CA ASN A 142 9.84 17.29 -13.41
C ASN A 142 9.93 15.76 -13.61
N PRO A 143 8.88 15.12 -14.14
CA PRO A 143 8.80 13.67 -14.25
C PRO A 143 9.77 13.05 -15.28
N ASN A 144 10.47 13.88 -16.06
CA ASN A 144 11.42 13.42 -17.07
C ASN A 144 12.85 13.26 -16.53
N VAL A 145 13.08 13.59 -15.26
CA VAL A 145 14.40 13.52 -14.62
C VAL A 145 14.30 12.70 -13.35
N ASP A 146 14.92 11.52 -13.38
CA ASP A 146 15.04 10.67 -12.20
C ASP A 146 15.92 11.37 -11.16
N VAL A 147 15.35 11.61 -9.98
CA VAL A 147 16.06 12.08 -8.78
C VAL A 147 16.90 10.95 -8.19
N TYR A 148 16.37 9.73 -8.27
CA TYR A 148 17.04 8.53 -7.81
C TYR A 148 16.55 7.32 -8.62
N SER A 149 17.47 6.39 -8.90
CA SER A 149 17.17 5.11 -9.53
C SER A 149 17.97 4.01 -8.86
N LEU A 150 17.33 2.88 -8.62
CA LEU A 150 17.92 1.67 -8.04
C LEU A 150 17.52 0.47 -8.89
N VAL A 151 18.50 -0.37 -9.21
CA VAL A 151 18.26 -1.67 -9.84
C VAL A 151 18.62 -2.76 -8.85
N ILE A 152 17.68 -3.67 -8.61
CA ILE A 152 17.83 -4.79 -7.69
C ILE A 152 17.91 -6.05 -8.54
N GLU A 153 19.13 -6.57 -8.68
CA GLU A 153 19.44 -7.72 -9.52
C GLU A 153 19.13 -9.05 -8.80
N ASP A 154 19.18 -10.14 -9.55
CA ASP A 154 19.08 -11.52 -9.06
C ASP A 154 17.81 -11.80 -8.24
N LEU A 155 16.64 -11.40 -8.76
CA LEU A 155 15.33 -11.71 -8.17
C LEU A 155 14.73 -13.03 -8.68
N SER A 156 15.45 -13.75 -9.54
CA SER A 156 15.03 -15.05 -10.04
C SER A 156 14.87 -16.06 -8.91
N ASP A 157 13.73 -16.74 -8.89
CA ASP A 157 13.35 -17.74 -7.89
C ASP A 157 13.31 -17.20 -6.44
N LYS A 158 13.28 -15.87 -6.26
CA LYS A 158 13.14 -15.22 -4.95
C LYS A 158 11.71 -14.76 -4.72
N SER A 159 11.20 -15.01 -3.52
CA SER A 159 9.91 -14.50 -3.05
C SER A 159 10.06 -14.01 -1.61
N GLY A 160 9.42 -12.89 -1.27
CA GLY A 160 9.56 -12.30 0.05
C GLY A 160 9.31 -10.81 0.08
N LEU A 161 9.70 -10.18 1.19
CA LEU A 161 9.63 -8.74 1.37
C LEU A 161 10.88 -8.09 0.78
N LEU A 162 10.65 -7.18 -0.16
CA LEU A 162 11.65 -6.34 -0.77
C LEU A 162 11.68 -4.99 -0.05
N GLN A 163 12.83 -4.62 0.50
CA GLN A 163 13.08 -3.31 1.06
C GLN A 163 13.81 -2.43 0.04
N VAL A 164 13.27 -1.24 -0.22
CA VAL A 164 13.93 -0.19 -1.00
C VAL A 164 14.28 0.96 -0.07
N THR A 165 15.57 1.14 0.22
CA THR A 165 16.05 2.21 1.09
C THR A 165 16.62 3.35 0.27
N LEU A 166 16.07 4.55 0.42
CA LEU A 166 16.61 5.74 -0.23
C LEU A 166 17.85 6.24 0.50
N PRO A 167 18.87 6.75 -0.23
CA PRO A 167 19.97 7.45 0.38
C PRO A 167 19.52 8.67 1.19
N ASN A 168 20.37 9.06 2.13
CA ASN A 168 20.10 10.23 2.95
C ASN A 168 20.09 11.52 2.10
N ASN A 169 19.13 12.39 2.37
CA ASN A 169 18.91 13.66 1.66
C ASN A 169 18.51 13.52 0.19
N THR A 170 18.02 12.35 -0.24
CA THR A 170 17.39 12.19 -1.56
C THR A 170 16.12 13.02 -1.68
N LEU A 171 15.37 13.18 -0.58
CA LEU A 171 14.12 13.94 -0.55
C LEU A 171 14.32 15.31 0.09
N ALA A 172 13.93 16.36 -0.65
CA ALA A 172 13.78 17.70 -0.11
C ALA A 172 12.50 17.79 0.73
N ALA A 173 12.57 18.57 1.82
CA ALA A 173 11.41 18.77 2.70
C ALA A 173 10.30 19.54 1.97
N ASN A 174 9.06 19.11 2.18
CA ASN A 174 7.83 19.65 1.58
C ASN A 174 7.82 19.62 0.03
N THR A 175 8.64 18.74 -0.56
CA THR A 175 8.61 18.47 -2.00
C THR A 175 7.94 17.13 -2.23
N GLU A 176 7.03 17.11 -3.20
CA GLU A 176 6.30 15.92 -3.58
C GLU A 176 7.00 15.19 -4.72
N TYR A 177 7.21 13.90 -4.51
CA TYR A 177 7.83 13.00 -5.46
C TYR A 177 6.83 11.92 -5.87
N PHE A 178 7.01 11.43 -7.09
CA PHE A 178 6.41 10.19 -7.54
C PHE A 178 7.50 9.13 -7.63
N TRP A 179 7.09 7.89 -7.41
CA TRP A 179 7.96 6.75 -7.55
C TRP A 179 7.23 5.62 -8.27
N ASP A 180 8.00 4.79 -8.95
CA ASP A 180 7.56 3.52 -9.49
C ASP A 180 8.51 2.41 -9.05
N LEU A 181 7.94 1.24 -8.80
CA LEU A 181 8.66 -0.01 -8.59
C LEU A 181 8.17 -1.00 -9.65
N THR A 182 9.07 -1.36 -10.56
CA THR A 182 8.78 -2.21 -11.72
C THR A 182 9.59 -3.50 -11.62
N PHE A 183 8.95 -4.66 -11.73
CA PHE A 183 9.65 -5.94 -11.84
C PHE A 183 9.86 -6.30 -13.30
N ILE A 184 11.10 -6.65 -13.64
CA ILE A 184 11.50 -6.90 -15.01
C ILE A 184 11.42 -8.40 -15.29
N CYS A 185 10.54 -8.76 -16.22
CA CYS A 185 10.37 -10.13 -16.66
C CYS A 185 11.50 -10.59 -17.59
N LYS A 186 11.76 -11.91 -17.60
CA LYS A 186 12.65 -12.59 -18.53
C LYS A 186 12.00 -12.63 -19.92
N GLY A 187 12.26 -11.59 -20.72
CA GLY A 187 11.78 -11.45 -22.08
C GLY A 187 12.04 -10.04 -22.62
N ASP A 188 11.93 -9.88 -23.95
CA ASP A 188 12.20 -8.59 -24.60
C ASP A 188 11.01 -7.62 -24.53
N ASP A 189 9.83 -8.11 -24.14
CA ASP A 189 8.61 -7.30 -24.04
C ASP A 189 8.44 -6.71 -22.64
N ARG A 190 8.87 -5.45 -22.47
CA ARG A 190 8.71 -4.69 -21.22
C ARG A 190 7.25 -4.25 -20.96
N SER A 191 6.34 -4.40 -21.93
CA SER A 191 4.95 -3.95 -21.77
C SER A 191 4.12 -4.82 -20.81
N VAL A 192 4.64 -6.01 -20.46
CA VAL A 192 4.01 -6.95 -19.54
C VAL A 192 4.62 -6.92 -18.13
N ASP A 193 5.62 -6.07 -17.90
CA ASP A 193 6.27 -5.91 -16.60
C ASP A 193 5.26 -5.38 -15.57
N PRO A 194 5.07 -6.07 -14.44
CA PRO A 194 4.23 -5.56 -13.38
C PRO A 194 4.92 -4.39 -12.67
N TYR A 195 4.18 -3.32 -12.44
CA TYR A 195 4.66 -2.13 -11.76
C TYR A 195 3.61 -1.58 -10.80
N VAL A 196 4.09 -0.89 -9.79
CA VAL A 196 3.30 -0.19 -8.78
C VAL A 196 3.85 1.22 -8.65
N ILE A 197 2.94 2.18 -8.54
CA ILE A 197 3.29 3.59 -8.46
C ILE A 197 2.82 4.16 -7.14
N GLY A 198 3.46 5.24 -6.72
CA GLY A 198 3.03 5.98 -5.56
C GLY A 198 3.57 7.40 -5.54
N SER A 199 3.10 8.14 -4.54
CA SER A 199 3.61 9.44 -4.16
C SER A 199 4.27 9.38 -2.80
N MET A 200 5.18 10.32 -2.58
CA MET A 200 5.90 10.46 -1.32
C MET A 200 6.25 11.92 -1.11
N THR A 201 5.94 12.43 0.06
CA THR A 201 6.40 13.75 0.50
C THR A 201 7.21 13.61 1.77
N ARG A 202 8.38 14.26 1.80
CA ARG A 202 9.14 14.41 3.04
C ARG A 202 8.55 15.58 3.83
N GLN A 203 7.71 15.29 4.80
CA GLN A 203 7.09 16.29 5.64
C GLN A 203 8.12 16.98 6.55
N ASN A 204 7.93 18.27 6.80
CA ASN A 204 8.68 18.96 7.84
C ASN A 204 8.11 18.59 9.22
N ILE A 205 8.94 17.97 10.07
CA ILE A 205 8.54 17.53 11.42
C ILE A 205 7.92 18.65 12.26
N TYR A 206 8.34 19.91 12.07
CA TYR A 206 7.82 21.08 12.80
C TYR A 206 6.49 21.61 12.27
N GLN A 207 5.99 21.06 11.16
CA GLN A 207 4.76 21.47 10.48
C GLN A 207 3.73 20.33 10.43
N LEU A 208 4.01 19.18 11.05
CA LEU A 208 3.08 18.06 11.10
C LEU A 208 1.79 18.43 11.80
N SER A 209 0.65 18.14 11.19
CA SER A 209 -0.65 18.37 11.78
C SER A 209 -1.47 17.10 11.91
N ILE A 210 -2.32 17.05 12.93
CA ILE A 210 -3.30 15.97 13.10
C ILE A 210 -4.58 16.36 12.36
N ARG A 211 -5.18 15.41 11.65
CA ARG A 211 -6.48 15.64 10.99
C ARG A 211 -7.54 16.03 12.01
N ASN A 212 -8.19 17.17 11.78
CA ASN A 212 -9.27 17.68 12.61
C ASN A 212 -10.62 17.03 12.24
N GLU A 213 -10.68 15.71 12.36
CA GLU A 213 -11.86 14.88 12.09
C GLU A 213 -12.32 14.22 13.39
N ALA A 214 -13.62 14.21 13.67
CA ALA A 214 -14.14 13.73 14.96
C ALA A 214 -13.67 12.30 15.29
N ALA A 215 -13.70 11.38 14.32
CA ALA A 215 -13.25 10.01 14.51
C ALA A 215 -11.74 9.90 14.85
N VAL A 216 -10.91 10.78 14.27
CA VAL A 216 -9.48 10.84 14.55
C VAL A 216 -9.24 11.36 15.97
N ILE A 217 -9.96 12.40 16.37
CA ILE A 217 -9.87 12.98 17.71
C ILE A 217 -10.35 11.99 18.77
N ASP A 218 -11.47 11.30 18.53
CA ASP A 218 -12.00 10.28 19.45
C ASP A 218 -11.01 9.12 19.64
N SER A 219 -10.38 8.67 18.56
CA SER A 219 -9.34 7.63 18.59
C SER A 219 -8.11 8.09 19.39
N LEU A 220 -7.67 9.33 19.16
CA LEU A 220 -6.55 9.92 19.90
C LEU A 220 -6.88 10.06 21.39
N VAL A 221 -8.08 10.49 21.75
CA VAL A 221 -8.55 10.55 23.15
C VAL A 221 -8.53 9.16 23.79
N ALA A 222 -8.99 8.13 23.10
CA ALA A 222 -8.98 6.74 23.60
C ALA A 222 -7.55 6.27 23.89
N ILE A 223 -6.61 6.51 22.97
CA ILE A 223 -5.19 6.15 23.12
C ILE A 223 -4.54 6.95 24.26
N LEU A 224 -4.84 8.24 24.40
CA LEU A 224 -4.38 9.06 25.52
C LEU A 224 -4.98 8.61 26.87
N LYS A 225 -6.12 7.91 26.88
CA LYS A 225 -6.69 7.27 28.07
C LYS A 225 -6.12 5.88 28.35
N GLY A 226 -5.15 5.43 27.55
CA GLY A 226 -4.46 4.14 27.70
C GLY A 226 -5.11 2.98 26.96
N GLN A 227 -6.14 3.21 26.14
CA GLN A 227 -6.70 2.15 25.31
C GLN A 227 -5.75 1.85 24.16
N ASN A 228 -5.11 0.67 24.21
CA ASN A 228 -4.19 0.18 23.17
C ASN A 228 -3.09 1.20 22.81
N SER A 229 -2.56 1.85 23.86
CA SER A 229 -1.57 2.90 23.75
C SER A 229 -0.17 2.30 23.87
N TYR A 230 0.69 2.65 22.92
CA TYR A 230 2.14 2.41 23.02
C TYR A 230 2.87 3.67 23.52
N LEU A 231 2.14 4.73 23.87
CA LEU A 231 2.73 5.98 24.32
C LEU A 231 3.42 5.79 25.67
N THR A 232 4.70 6.12 25.72
CA THR A 232 5.54 6.11 26.94
C THR A 232 5.47 7.42 27.72
N LEU A 233 4.53 8.31 27.36
CA LEU A 233 4.22 9.53 28.09
C LEU A 233 3.72 9.22 29.51
N ASP A 234 4.03 10.11 30.45
CA ASP A 234 3.56 9.98 31.84
C ASP A 234 2.02 9.99 31.91
N ALA A 235 1.46 9.19 32.82
CA ALA A 235 0.01 9.01 32.95
C ALA A 235 -0.75 10.31 33.30
N ALA A 236 -0.14 11.23 34.07
CA ALA A 236 -0.75 12.52 34.35
C ALA A 236 -0.72 13.41 33.10
N GLU A 237 0.32 13.29 32.28
CA GLU A 237 0.44 14.01 31.03
C GLU A 237 -0.58 13.54 29.98
N THR A 238 -0.70 12.24 29.73
CA THR A 238 -1.67 11.70 28.78
C THR A 238 -3.11 12.03 29.17
N SER A 239 -3.44 11.93 30.46
CA SER A 239 -4.74 12.35 31.02
C SER A 239 -5.02 13.84 30.76
N ARG A 240 -4.04 14.71 30.99
CA ARG A 240 -4.17 16.16 30.70
C ARG A 240 -4.41 16.42 29.22
N LEU A 241 -3.71 15.71 28.32
CA LEU A 241 -3.89 15.85 26.87
C LEU A 241 -5.28 15.38 26.43
N ALA A 242 -5.76 14.25 26.96
CA ALA A 242 -7.11 13.74 26.69
C ALA A 242 -8.18 14.76 27.12
N ILE A 243 -8.08 15.29 28.34
CA ILE A 243 -9.01 16.32 28.84
C ILE A 243 -8.98 17.58 27.96
N ALA A 244 -7.81 17.98 27.45
CA ALA A 244 -7.68 19.16 26.60
C ALA A 244 -8.42 18.99 25.26
N LEU A 245 -8.37 17.78 24.67
CA LEU A 245 -9.16 17.46 23.47
C LEU A 245 -10.66 17.47 23.77
N GLU A 246 -11.10 16.81 24.84
CA GLU A 246 -12.53 16.65 25.16
C GLU A 246 -13.22 17.96 25.57
N SER A 247 -12.56 18.78 26.38
CA SER A 247 -13.18 19.96 27.02
C SER A 247 -13.05 21.24 26.23
N SER A 248 -11.94 21.40 25.50
CA SER A 248 -11.56 22.69 24.89
C SER A 248 -11.31 22.60 23.39
N GLY A 249 -11.26 21.38 22.83
CA GLY A 249 -10.88 21.18 21.43
C GLY A 249 -9.49 21.74 21.12
N ASN A 250 -8.59 21.81 22.11
CA ASN A 250 -7.26 22.41 21.94
C ASN A 250 -6.29 21.46 21.24
N LEU A 251 -6.65 21.07 20.02
CA LEU A 251 -5.85 20.23 19.14
C LEU A 251 -4.44 20.79 18.92
N PRO A 252 -4.21 22.11 18.69
CA PRO A 252 -2.86 22.63 18.46
C PRO A 252 -1.89 22.39 19.63
N MET A 253 -2.36 22.49 20.87
CA MET A 253 -1.53 22.21 22.06
C MET A 253 -1.15 20.73 22.13
N VAL A 254 -2.12 19.84 21.88
CA VAL A 254 -1.91 18.39 21.92
C VAL A 254 -0.98 17.95 20.80
N GLU A 255 -1.22 18.47 19.59
CA GLU A 255 -0.38 18.27 18.42
C GLU A 255 1.07 18.68 18.68
N ALA A 256 1.29 19.87 19.23
CA ALA A 256 2.64 20.35 19.58
C ALA A 256 3.32 19.39 20.57
N ARG A 257 2.60 18.93 21.61
CA ARG A 257 3.18 18.03 22.61
C ARG A 257 3.54 16.66 22.05
N LEU A 258 2.66 16.08 21.21
CA LEU A 258 2.90 14.78 20.57
C LEU A 258 4.04 14.87 19.54
N ARG A 259 4.16 16.00 18.84
CA ARG A 259 5.26 16.27 17.94
C ARG A 259 6.60 16.35 18.69
N ASP A 260 6.65 17.08 19.80
CA ASP A 260 7.84 17.14 20.66
C ASP A 260 8.23 15.74 21.16
N HIS A 261 7.22 14.92 21.50
CA HIS A 261 7.43 13.54 21.92
C HIS A 261 7.99 12.67 20.79
N LEU A 262 7.44 12.76 19.58
CA LEU A 262 7.95 12.06 18.39
C LEU A 262 9.42 12.43 18.11
N ILE A 263 9.78 13.72 18.20
CA ILE A 263 11.16 14.20 18.03
C ILE A 263 12.09 13.57 19.08
N ALA A 264 11.69 13.58 20.36
CA ALA A 264 12.48 13.00 21.43
C ALA A 264 12.68 11.48 21.22
N LEU A 265 11.59 10.77 20.89
CA LEU A 265 11.59 9.33 20.67
C LEU A 265 12.48 8.91 19.50
N GLN A 266 12.47 9.65 18.38
CA GLN A 266 13.39 9.38 17.26
C GLN A 266 14.86 9.52 17.64
N ASN A 267 15.19 10.54 18.43
CA ASN A 267 16.56 10.74 18.90
C ASN A 267 17.01 9.61 19.83
N ASP A 268 16.13 9.17 20.72
CA ASP A 268 16.43 8.08 21.64
C ASP A 268 16.53 6.74 20.92
N TYR A 269 15.69 6.51 19.90
CA TYR A 269 15.77 5.33 19.03
C TYR A 269 17.10 5.27 18.27
N ALA A 270 17.56 6.41 17.74
CA ALA A 270 18.87 6.49 17.08
C ALA A 270 20.03 6.18 18.05
N LYS A 271 19.99 6.71 19.28
CA LYS A 271 20.98 6.39 20.32
C LYS A 271 20.97 4.92 20.69
N LEU A 272 19.77 4.33 20.85
CA LEU A 272 19.60 2.92 21.18
C LEU A 272 20.20 2.01 20.11
N ASN A 273 19.94 2.29 18.83
CA ASN A 273 20.55 1.55 17.72
C ASN A 273 22.07 1.64 17.71
N GLN A 274 22.64 2.83 18.01
CA GLN A 274 24.09 2.97 18.15
C GLN A 274 24.64 2.12 19.32
N SER A 275 23.94 2.05 20.44
CA SER A 275 24.32 1.20 21.58
C SER A 275 24.30 -0.28 21.22
N ILE A 276 23.25 -0.74 20.53
CA ILE A 276 23.14 -2.13 20.05
C ILE A 276 24.29 -2.47 19.09
N LEU A 277 24.61 -1.58 18.14
CA LEU A 277 25.72 -1.76 17.21
C LEU A 277 27.07 -1.87 17.93
N LYS A 278 27.34 -1.00 18.90
CA LYS A 278 28.56 -1.05 19.72
C LYS A 278 28.66 -2.35 20.52
N LEU A 279 27.55 -2.80 21.10
CA LEU A 279 27.51 -4.03 21.88
C LEU A 279 27.75 -5.27 21.02
N ASN A 280 27.19 -5.31 19.80
CA ASN A 280 27.43 -6.38 18.82
C ASN A 280 28.88 -6.48 18.33
N GLN A 281 29.64 -5.38 18.39
CA GLN A 281 31.06 -5.36 18.03
C GLN A 281 31.98 -5.80 19.17
N ASN A 282 31.44 -5.96 20.39
CA ASN A 282 32.22 -6.38 21.55
C ASN A 282 32.39 -7.91 21.56
N PRO A 283 33.63 -8.46 21.56
CA PRO A 283 33.85 -9.90 21.60
C PRO A 283 33.37 -10.56 22.91
N ASN A 284 33.23 -9.79 23.99
CA ASN A 284 32.72 -10.26 25.28
C ASN A 284 31.28 -9.79 25.51
N ILE A 285 30.42 -10.01 24.51
CA ILE A 285 29.05 -9.50 24.51
C ILE A 285 28.25 -10.03 25.70
N ASN A 286 27.59 -9.12 26.43
CA ASN A 286 26.60 -9.49 27.42
C ASN A 286 25.27 -9.74 26.72
N MET A 287 24.95 -11.01 26.48
CA MET A 287 23.73 -11.41 25.76
C MET A 287 22.44 -10.96 26.46
N ALA A 288 22.44 -10.87 27.80
CA ALA A 288 21.27 -10.40 28.55
C ALA A 288 21.02 -8.90 28.31
N GLU A 289 22.08 -8.10 28.32
CA GLU A 289 22.02 -6.67 28.00
C GLU A 289 21.58 -6.45 26.56
N LEU A 290 22.14 -7.21 25.60
CA LEU A 290 21.72 -7.12 24.20
C LEU A 290 20.23 -7.46 24.03
N SER A 291 19.75 -8.51 24.70
CA SER A 291 18.35 -8.90 24.65
C SER A 291 17.44 -7.81 25.21
N LEU A 292 17.84 -7.18 26.31
CA LEU A 292 17.10 -6.06 26.90
C LEU A 292 17.02 -4.85 25.95
N LEU A 293 18.14 -4.47 25.34
CA LEU A 293 18.17 -3.35 24.38
C LEU A 293 17.36 -3.65 23.12
N LYS A 294 17.35 -4.90 22.65
CA LYS A 294 16.50 -5.31 21.52
C LYS A 294 15.02 -5.25 21.85
N ALA A 295 14.62 -5.69 23.05
CA ALA A 295 13.24 -5.56 23.52
C ALA A 295 12.82 -4.08 23.61
N GLN A 296 13.65 -3.23 24.22
CA GLN A 296 13.40 -1.79 24.26
C GLN A 296 13.27 -1.18 22.86
N ARG A 297 14.10 -1.61 21.91
CA ARG A 297 14.03 -1.15 20.52
C ARG A 297 12.70 -1.54 19.88
N SER A 298 12.22 -2.74 20.14
CA SER A 298 10.92 -3.24 19.66
C SER A 298 9.79 -2.34 20.15
N ASP A 299 9.75 -2.04 21.45
CA ASP A 299 8.72 -1.19 22.06
C ASP A 299 8.72 0.23 21.43
N MET A 300 9.91 0.80 21.22
CA MET A 300 10.05 2.12 20.58
C MET A 300 9.57 2.15 19.13
N LEU A 301 9.71 1.05 18.38
CA LEU A 301 9.21 0.96 17.00
C LEU A 301 7.68 1.04 16.95
N LEU A 302 6.99 0.40 17.89
CA LEU A 302 5.53 0.46 17.96
C LEU A 302 5.02 1.85 18.33
N GLU A 303 5.69 2.49 19.28
CA GLU A 303 5.35 3.86 19.67
C GLU A 303 5.62 4.86 18.53
N LEU A 304 6.75 4.72 17.82
CA LEU A 304 7.05 5.52 16.63
C LEU A 304 6.01 5.30 15.53
N ALA A 305 5.60 4.06 15.28
CA ALA A 305 4.55 3.75 14.31
C ALA A 305 3.21 4.40 14.70
N GLN A 306 2.79 4.29 15.97
CA GLN A 306 1.54 4.88 16.45
C GLN A 306 1.55 6.42 16.34
N LEU A 307 2.65 7.07 16.74
CA LEU A 307 2.79 8.52 16.60
C LEU A 307 2.81 8.97 15.13
N SER A 308 3.55 8.25 14.27
CA SER A 308 3.58 8.53 12.83
C SER A 308 2.21 8.42 12.19
N ALA A 309 1.38 7.45 12.61
CA ALA A 309 0.03 7.28 12.09
C ALA A 309 -0.87 8.50 12.39
N PHE A 310 -0.78 9.09 13.59
CA PHE A 310 -1.56 10.30 13.92
C PHE A 310 -1.24 11.51 13.03
N PHE A 311 -0.02 11.56 12.48
CA PHE A 311 0.44 12.60 11.57
C PHE A 311 0.38 12.19 10.09
N ASP A 312 -0.31 11.08 9.78
CA ASP A 312 -0.46 10.52 8.42
C ASP A 312 0.88 10.21 7.71
N LEU A 313 1.92 9.88 8.47
CA LEU A 313 3.25 9.55 7.98
C LEU A 313 3.34 8.06 7.61
N TRP A 314 2.55 7.63 6.64
CA TRP A 314 2.37 6.21 6.31
C TRP A 314 3.64 5.48 5.85
N GLY A 315 4.57 6.19 5.21
CA GLY A 315 5.89 5.63 4.90
C GLY A 315 6.66 5.24 6.16
N ASP A 316 6.55 6.06 7.22
CA ASP A 316 7.18 5.78 8.51
C ASP A 316 6.45 4.68 9.28
N VAL A 317 5.11 4.69 9.29
CA VAL A 317 4.30 3.63 9.94
C VAL A 317 4.65 2.26 9.38
N ALA A 318 4.59 2.11 8.05
CA ALA A 318 4.88 0.86 7.38
C ALA A 318 6.32 0.42 7.64
N ASN A 319 7.28 1.35 7.59
CA ASN A 319 8.68 1.04 7.84
C ASN A 319 8.93 0.57 9.28
N PHE A 320 8.41 1.27 10.30
CA PHE A 320 8.64 0.89 11.69
C PHE A 320 8.00 -0.46 12.03
N LEU A 321 6.79 -0.72 11.55
CA LEU A 321 6.13 -2.02 11.73
C LEU A 321 6.86 -3.13 10.97
N ALA A 322 7.32 -2.89 9.75
CA ALA A 322 8.12 -3.88 9.00
C ALA A 322 9.45 -4.19 9.70
N MET A 323 10.12 -3.20 10.29
CA MET A 323 11.35 -3.39 11.08
C MET A 323 11.11 -4.19 12.36
N GLY A 324 9.93 -4.03 12.98
CA GLY A 324 9.54 -4.68 14.23
C GLY A 324 8.76 -5.99 14.06
N ARG A 325 8.44 -6.42 12.84
CA ARG A 325 7.47 -7.50 12.57
C ARG A 325 7.83 -8.86 13.18
N ALA A 326 9.12 -9.17 13.33
CA ALA A 326 9.56 -10.41 13.95
C ALA A 326 9.28 -10.43 15.46
N ASP A 327 9.38 -9.27 16.10
CA ASP A 327 9.15 -9.09 17.53
C ASP A 327 7.66 -8.79 17.82
N ASN A 328 6.95 -8.19 16.88
CA ASN A 328 5.55 -7.74 17.00
C ASN A 328 4.68 -8.21 15.81
N PRO A 329 4.46 -9.53 15.65
CA PRO A 329 3.74 -10.06 14.50
C PRO A 329 2.25 -9.69 14.51
N ALA A 330 1.63 -9.46 15.68
CA ALA A 330 0.21 -9.10 15.75
C ALA A 330 -0.05 -7.70 15.17
N GLU A 331 0.79 -6.74 15.54
CA GLU A 331 0.80 -5.36 15.06
C GLU A 331 1.02 -5.31 13.53
N TRP A 332 1.98 -6.11 13.05
CA TRP A 332 2.24 -6.29 11.62
C TRP A 332 1.01 -6.84 10.90
N ASN A 333 0.36 -7.88 11.45
CA ASN A 333 -0.83 -8.48 10.83
C ASN A 333 -1.97 -7.48 10.70
N VAL A 334 -2.22 -6.67 11.74
CA VAL A 334 -3.28 -5.67 11.68
C VAL A 334 -2.99 -4.61 10.61
N LEU A 335 -1.73 -4.18 10.44
CA LEU A 335 -1.37 -3.32 9.32
C LEU A 335 -1.73 -4.00 8.00
N LEU A 336 -1.32 -5.24 7.79
CA LEU A 336 -1.58 -5.96 6.55
C LEU A 336 -3.08 -6.11 6.26
N GLU A 337 -3.87 -6.54 7.25
CA GLU A 337 -5.33 -6.65 7.14
C GLU A 337 -5.99 -5.31 6.80
N SER A 338 -5.44 -4.21 7.33
CA SER A 338 -5.95 -2.87 7.07
C SER A 338 -5.59 -2.34 5.67
N LEU A 339 -4.43 -2.74 5.13
CA LEU A 339 -3.98 -2.35 3.79
C LEU A 339 -4.60 -3.22 2.69
N PHE A 340 -5.00 -4.45 3.03
CA PHE A 340 -5.53 -5.45 2.11
C PHE A 340 -6.87 -6.01 2.65
N PRO A 341 -7.93 -5.18 2.74
CA PRO A 341 -9.23 -5.62 3.23
C PRO A 341 -9.85 -6.65 2.28
N GLN A 342 -10.50 -7.67 2.86
CA GLN A 342 -11.26 -8.72 2.15
C GLN A 342 -12.59 -8.18 1.64
N ASP A 343 -12.58 -7.37 0.59
CA ASP A 343 -13.79 -6.66 0.14
C ASP A 343 -14.53 -7.37 -1.02
N ASP A 344 -14.02 -8.49 -1.54
CA ASP A 344 -14.70 -9.27 -2.60
C ASP A 344 -14.61 -10.79 -2.36
N PRO A 345 -15.75 -11.52 -2.26
CA PRO A 345 -15.76 -12.97 -2.05
C PRO A 345 -15.06 -13.79 -3.14
N THR A 346 -14.71 -13.17 -4.26
CA THR A 346 -13.88 -13.77 -5.32
C THR A 346 -12.38 -13.47 -5.18
N THR A 347 -12.00 -12.46 -4.38
CA THR A 347 -10.61 -12.12 -4.01
C THR A 347 -10.21 -12.63 -2.63
N ASP A 348 -11.16 -13.00 -1.76
CA ASP A 348 -10.92 -13.51 -0.41
C ASP A 348 -9.79 -14.54 -0.35
N GLU A 349 -9.79 -15.57 -1.21
CA GLU A 349 -8.73 -16.59 -1.21
C GLU A 349 -7.35 -16.03 -1.57
N LYS A 350 -7.29 -15.02 -2.46
CA LYS A 350 -6.04 -14.39 -2.88
C LYS A 350 -5.53 -13.40 -1.85
N GLU A 351 -6.41 -12.67 -1.20
CA GLU A 351 -6.07 -11.74 -0.12
C GLU A 351 -5.64 -12.52 1.13
N ASP A 352 -6.36 -13.57 1.51
CA ASP A 352 -5.92 -14.52 2.54
C ASP A 352 -4.55 -15.15 2.23
N ARG A 353 -4.32 -15.47 0.96
CA ARG A 353 -3.01 -15.97 0.52
C ARG A 353 -1.95 -14.87 0.66
N LEU A 354 -2.21 -13.65 0.22
CA LEU A 354 -1.27 -12.54 0.31
C LEU A 354 -0.91 -12.21 1.76
N LEU A 355 -1.92 -12.11 2.64
CA LEU A 355 -1.73 -11.87 4.07
C LEU A 355 -0.84 -12.95 4.67
N ARG A 356 -1.16 -14.24 4.47
CA ARG A 356 -0.31 -15.35 4.95
C ARG A 356 1.12 -15.27 4.42
N LEU A 357 1.28 -14.93 3.14
CA LEU A 357 2.60 -14.80 2.52
C LEU A 357 3.40 -13.66 3.15
N LEU A 358 2.80 -12.49 3.30
CA LEU A 358 3.42 -11.31 3.92
C LEU A 358 3.79 -11.50 5.39
N GLN A 359 3.07 -12.36 6.10
CA GLN A 359 3.34 -12.72 7.50
C GLN A 359 4.59 -13.60 7.65
N THR A 360 4.81 -14.50 6.69
CA THR A 360 5.92 -15.48 6.73
C THR A 360 7.07 -15.14 5.77
N ALA A 361 6.96 -14.03 5.05
CA ALA A 361 7.89 -13.66 3.99
C ALA A 361 9.31 -13.42 4.55
N PRO A 362 10.34 -14.07 3.98
CA PRO A 362 11.72 -13.71 4.28
C PRO A 362 12.05 -12.32 3.71
N ASP A 363 13.05 -11.65 4.31
CA ASP A 363 13.65 -10.46 3.70
C ASP A 363 14.48 -10.86 2.48
N LEU A 364 14.38 -10.07 1.40
CA LEU A 364 15.10 -10.27 0.14
C LEU A 364 16.36 -9.41 -0.02
#